data_AF-A0A7L4Y7E6-F1
#
_entry.id   AF-A0A7L4Y7E6-F1
#
_cell.length_a   1.000
_cell.length_b   1.000
_cell.length_c   1.000
_cell.angle_alpha   90.00
_cell.angle_beta   90.00
_cell.angle_gamma   90.00
#
_symmetry.space_group_name_H-M   'P 1'
#
loop_
_entity.id
_entity.type
_entity.pdbx_description
1 polymer ?
#
loop_
_entity_poly.entity_id
_entity_poly.type
_entity_poly.pdbx_seq_one_letter_code
_entity_poly.pdbx_strand_id
1 'polypeptide(L)'
;MRAYVTQFVDRLTERSRLPLDYSVASLRLVDLIVDGLRRDRPDRARVALTLQGLGAYTGEVIVRRAGGRWVDFDAGQREFFRQSVGIRMPDGRAWNPLGKVVNRFETGPEESVQRFYLMLHGRARTPVRCL
;
A
#
# COMPACT_ATOMS: atom_id res chain seq x y z
N MET A 1 0.08 -11.18 -7.05
CA MET A 1 0.71 -10.16 -6.17
C MET A 1 1.84 -10.69 -5.30
N ARG A 2 1.66 -11.74 -4.49
CA ARG A 2 2.72 -12.24 -3.57
C ARG A 2 4.10 -12.47 -4.22
N ALA A 3 4.17 -13.23 -5.31
CA ALA A 3 5.44 -13.51 -5.99
C ALA A 3 6.14 -12.23 -6.51
N TYR A 4 5.36 -11.29 -7.06
CA TYR A 4 5.87 -9.98 -7.48
C TYR A 4 6.47 -9.20 -6.29
N VAL A 5 5.78 -9.19 -5.15
CA VAL A 5 6.26 -8.50 -3.94
C VAL A 5 7.55 -9.13 -3.42
N THR A 6 7.63 -10.46 -3.38
CA THR A 6 8.86 -11.17 -2.99
C THR A 6 10.04 -10.75 -3.89
N GLN A 7 9.87 -10.85 -5.21
CA GLN A 7 10.92 -10.45 -6.16
C GLN A 7 11.29 -8.96 -6.06
N PHE A 8 10.33 -8.10 -5.74
CA PHE A 8 10.58 -6.68 -5.51
C PHE A 8 11.41 -6.46 -4.24
N VAL A 9 11.03 -7.09 -3.12
CA VAL A 9 11.75 -6.99 -1.84
C VAL A 9 13.18 -7.52 -1.99
N ASP A 10 13.37 -8.67 -2.65
CA ASP A 10 14.69 -9.25 -2.89
C ASP A 10 15.58 -8.23 -3.61
N ARG A 11 15.12 -7.72 -4.76
CA ARG A 11 15.87 -6.72 -5.56
C ARG A 11 16.15 -5.42 -4.81
N LEU A 12 15.17 -4.91 -4.05
CA LEU A 12 15.34 -3.66 -3.32
C LEU A 12 16.33 -3.81 -2.14
N THR A 13 16.39 -5.01 -1.55
CA THR A 13 17.22 -5.28 -0.36
C THR A 13 18.58 -5.89 -0.68
N GLU A 14 18.82 -6.32 -1.93
CA GLU A 14 20.11 -6.87 -2.41
C GLU A 14 21.32 -5.99 -2.05
N ARG A 15 21.16 -4.66 -2.10
CA ARG A 15 22.25 -3.69 -1.87
C ARG A 15 22.13 -2.91 -0.56
N SER A 16 21.00 -3.01 0.12
CA SER A 16 20.71 -2.28 1.34
C SER A 16 19.86 -3.16 2.24
N ARG A 17 20.34 -3.49 3.45
CA ARG A 17 19.59 -4.33 4.40
C ARG A 17 18.42 -3.56 5.01
N LEU A 18 17.48 -3.12 4.16
CA LEU A 18 16.23 -2.50 4.55
C LEU A 18 15.33 -3.60 5.12
N PRO A 19 14.91 -3.55 6.40
CA PRO A 19 14.09 -4.59 7.01
C PRO A 19 12.63 -4.54 6.52
N LEU A 20 12.42 -4.90 5.25
CA LEU A 20 11.10 -5.09 4.64
C LEU A 20 10.57 -6.50 4.97
N ASP A 21 10.33 -6.74 6.25
CA ASP A 21 10.02 -8.03 6.87
C ASP A 21 8.51 -8.38 6.93
N TYR A 22 7.69 -7.64 6.19
CA TYR A 22 6.23 -7.73 6.19
C TYR A 22 5.57 -7.45 7.56
N SER A 23 6.27 -6.80 8.49
CA SER A 23 5.68 -6.31 9.74
C SER A 23 4.90 -5.01 9.53
N VAL A 24 4.00 -4.69 10.46
CA VAL A 24 3.34 -3.37 10.46
C VAL A 24 4.36 -2.25 10.69
N ALA A 25 5.41 -2.51 11.48
CA ALA A 25 6.47 -1.54 11.74
C ALA A 25 7.25 -1.17 10.47
N SER A 26 7.46 -2.12 9.55
CA SER A 26 8.14 -1.88 8.27
C SER A 26 7.43 -0.86 7.36
N LEU A 27 6.14 -0.55 7.59
CA LEU A 27 5.43 0.49 6.83
C LEU A 27 6.00 1.89 7.07
N ARG A 28 6.64 2.14 8.23
CA ARG A 28 7.41 3.37 8.45
C ARG A 28 8.58 3.49 7.48
N LEU A 29 9.21 2.36 7.15
CA LEU A 29 10.33 2.34 6.23
C LEU A 29 9.86 2.63 4.80
N VAL A 30 8.69 2.14 4.40
CA VAL A 30 8.07 2.52 3.13
C VAL A 30 7.87 4.04 3.07
N ASP A 31 7.29 4.63 4.11
CA ASP A 31 7.10 6.07 4.20
C ASP A 31 8.42 6.84 4.02
N LEU A 32 9.48 6.41 4.71
CA LEU A 32 10.82 7.01 4.63
C LEU A 32 11.48 6.86 3.25
N ILE A 33 11.35 5.69 2.61
CA ILE A 33 11.89 5.45 1.27
C ILE A 33 11.21 6.38 0.27
N VAL A 34 9.87 6.50 0.34
CA VAL A 34 9.11 7.39 -0.55
C VAL A 34 9.51 8.85 -0.33
N ASP A 35 9.69 9.28 0.91
CA ASP A 35 10.14 10.64 1.22
C ASP A 35 11.54 10.92 0.68
N GLY A 36 12.44 9.94 0.76
CA GLY A 36 13.77 9.99 0.15
C GLY A 36 13.69 10.16 -1.36
N LEU A 37 12.94 9.28 -2.04
CA LEU A 37 12.72 9.38 -3.49
C LEU A 37 12.13 10.73 -3.88
N ARG A 38 11.18 11.25 -3.10
CA ARG A 38 10.54 12.54 -3.35
C ARG A 38 11.52 13.71 -3.23
N ARG A 39 12.47 13.66 -2.28
CA ARG A 39 13.42 14.74 -2.01
C ARG A 39 14.28 15.06 -3.23
N ASP A 40 14.65 14.03 -3.98
CA ASP A 40 15.50 14.15 -5.17
C ASP A 40 14.74 14.71 -6.39
N ARG A 41 13.45 15.02 -6.23
CA ARG A 41 12.51 15.49 -7.27
C ARG A 41 12.68 14.76 -8.61
N PRO A 42 12.71 13.42 -8.62
CA PRO A 42 12.83 12.67 -9.85
C PRO A 42 11.56 12.85 -10.69
N ASP A 43 11.71 12.70 -12.00
CA ASP A 43 10.56 12.42 -12.85
C ASP A 43 9.84 11.17 -12.32
N ARG A 44 8.52 11.28 -12.10
CA ARG A 44 7.64 10.20 -11.67
C ARG A 44 7.84 8.93 -12.49
N ALA A 45 8.05 9.07 -13.81
CA ALA A 45 8.25 7.92 -14.69
C ALA A 45 9.47 7.08 -14.28
N ARG A 46 10.54 7.71 -13.77
CA ARG A 46 11.77 7.02 -13.36
C ARG A 46 11.60 6.18 -12.10
N VAL A 47 10.67 6.57 -11.23
CA VAL A 47 10.42 5.87 -9.94
C VAL A 47 9.13 5.04 -9.94
N ALA A 48 8.38 5.02 -11.05
CA ALA A 48 7.06 4.39 -11.12
C ALA A 48 7.05 2.91 -10.69
N LEU A 49 8.03 2.12 -11.13
CA LEU A 49 8.14 0.71 -10.74
C LEU A 49 8.47 0.53 -9.25
N THR A 50 9.29 1.42 -8.69
CA THR A 50 9.61 1.41 -7.25
C THR A 50 8.38 1.77 -6.43
N LEU A 51 7.62 2.80 -6.82
CA LEU A 51 6.37 3.17 -6.17
C LEU A 51 5.34 2.05 -6.24
N GLN A 52 5.21 1.39 -7.40
CA GLN A 52 4.35 0.22 -7.56
C GLN A 52 4.76 -0.92 -6.64
N GLY A 53 6.06 -1.22 -6.54
CA GLY A 53 6.60 -2.25 -5.67
C GLY A 53 6.35 -1.96 -4.18
N LEU A 54 6.60 -0.73 -3.75
CA LEU A 54 6.34 -0.27 -2.38
C LEU A 54 4.83 -0.29 -2.03
N GLY A 55 3.98 0.08 -2.98
CA GLY A 55 2.53 -0.03 -2.84
C GLY A 55 2.06 -1.49 -2.75
N ALA A 56 2.64 -2.37 -3.56
CA ALA A 56 2.36 -3.80 -3.52
C ALA A 56 2.83 -4.44 -2.20
N TYR A 57 4.01 -4.05 -1.71
CA TYR A 57 4.51 -4.46 -0.40
C TYR A 57 3.57 -4.01 0.72
N THR A 58 3.12 -2.75 0.69
CA THR A 58 2.12 -2.23 1.62
C THR A 58 0.84 -3.06 1.62
N GLY A 59 0.33 -3.42 0.43
CA GLY A 59 -0.82 -4.32 0.30
C GLY A 59 -0.57 -5.72 0.88
N GLU A 60 0.61 -6.29 0.68
CA GLU A 60 0.95 -7.61 1.23
C GLU A 60 1.07 -7.58 2.77
N VAL A 61 1.56 -6.48 3.37
CA VAL A 61 1.48 -6.28 4.83
C VAL A 61 0.03 -6.30 5.30
N ILE A 62 -0.88 -5.60 4.62
CA ILE A 62 -2.30 -5.59 4.96
C ILE A 62 -2.91 -6.99 4.87
N VAL A 63 -2.61 -7.73 3.80
CA VAL A 63 -3.09 -9.11 3.63
C VAL A 63 -2.64 -10.00 4.79
N ARG A 64 -1.35 -9.93 5.14
CA ARG A 64 -0.76 -10.80 6.17
C ARG A 64 -1.15 -10.42 7.60
N ARG A 65 -1.38 -9.13 7.87
CA ARG A 65 -1.50 -8.60 9.24
C ARG A 65 -2.91 -8.13 9.60
N ALA A 66 -3.76 -7.85 8.62
CA ALA A 66 -5.12 -7.35 8.84
C ALA A 66 -6.21 -8.22 8.19
N GLY A 67 -5.86 -9.36 7.59
CA GLY A 67 -6.83 -10.28 6.98
C GLY A 67 -7.45 -9.77 5.68
N GLY A 68 -6.84 -8.78 5.03
CA GLY A 68 -7.24 -8.34 3.71
C GLY A 68 -6.95 -9.39 2.63
N ARG A 69 -7.59 -9.25 1.47
CA ARG A 69 -7.27 -10.06 0.27
C ARG A 69 -7.09 -9.19 -0.96
N TRP A 70 -6.17 -9.57 -1.83
CA TRP A 70 -6.04 -8.95 -3.15
C TRP A 70 -7.31 -9.17 -3.96
N VAL A 71 -7.75 -8.12 -4.64
CA VAL A 71 -8.88 -8.14 -5.57
C VAL A 71 -8.57 -7.30 -6.79
N ASP A 72 -9.11 -7.72 -7.94
CA ASP A 72 -9.28 -6.81 -9.07
C ASP A 72 -10.39 -5.83 -8.72
N PHE A 73 -10.14 -4.55 -8.99
CA PHE A 73 -11.16 -3.53 -8.85
C PHE A 73 -12.22 -3.69 -9.96
N ASP A 74 -13.48 -3.44 -9.63
CA ASP A 74 -14.54 -3.29 -10.63
C ASP A 74 -14.36 -1.98 -11.43
N ALA A 75 -15.18 -1.77 -12.46
CA ALA A 75 -15.03 -0.61 -13.35
C ALA A 75 -15.09 0.74 -12.59
N GLY A 76 -16.04 0.89 -11.67
CA GLY A 76 -16.18 2.12 -10.88
C GLY A 76 -15.01 2.33 -9.91
N GLN A 77 -14.52 1.26 -9.30
CA GLN A 77 -13.34 1.29 -8.45
C GLN A 77 -12.07 1.63 -9.25
N ARG A 78 -11.91 1.11 -10.46
CA ARG A 78 -10.76 1.46 -11.33
C ARG A 78 -10.78 2.92 -11.73
N GLU A 79 -11.96 3.44 -12.05
CA GLU A 79 -12.14 4.87 -12.37
C GLU A 79 -11.78 5.75 -11.18
N PHE A 80 -12.31 5.41 -10.00
CA PHE A 80 -12.09 6.17 -8.77
C PHE A 80 -10.63 6.10 -8.28
N PHE A 81 -10.08 4.90 -8.18
CA PHE A 81 -8.75 4.66 -7.61
C PHE A 81 -7.61 4.85 -8.61
N ARG A 82 -7.91 4.92 -9.91
CA ARG A 82 -6.91 4.94 -11.01
C ARG A 82 -5.88 3.81 -10.90
N GLN A 83 -6.34 2.64 -10.42
CA GLN A 83 -5.56 1.43 -10.24
C GLN A 83 -6.42 0.23 -10.64
N SER A 84 -5.80 -0.87 -11.07
CA SER A 84 -6.52 -2.09 -11.45
C SER A 84 -6.77 -3.05 -10.29
N VAL A 85 -5.97 -2.97 -9.24
CA VAL A 85 -5.98 -3.89 -8.10
C VAL A 85 -5.97 -3.16 -6.77
N GLY A 86 -6.50 -3.80 -5.74
CA GLY A 86 -6.38 -3.33 -4.36
C GLY A 86 -6.68 -4.42 -3.36
N ILE A 87 -7.02 -4.01 -2.14
CA ILE A 87 -7.28 -4.90 -1.02
C ILE A 87 -8.73 -4.79 -0.59
N ARG A 88 -9.40 -5.94 -0.49
CA ARG A 88 -10.71 -6.06 0.16
C ARG A 88 -10.49 -6.48 1.61
N MET A 89 -10.97 -5.67 2.56
CA MET A 89 -10.94 -6.00 3.98
C MET A 89 -12.10 -6.93 4.36
N PRO A 90 -12.04 -7.63 5.51
CA PRO A 90 -13.11 -8.52 5.97
C PRO A 90 -14.48 -7.84 6.12
N ASP A 91 -14.50 -6.54 6.38
CA ASP A 91 -15.73 -5.74 6.46
C ASP A 91 -16.38 -5.43 5.09
N GLY A 92 -15.72 -5.82 3.99
CA GLY A 92 -16.19 -5.62 2.62
C GLY A 92 -15.69 -4.34 1.95
N ARG A 93 -14.97 -3.45 2.65
CA ARG A 93 -14.43 -2.21 2.07
C ARG A 93 -13.21 -2.50 1.19
N ALA A 94 -13.13 -1.80 0.06
CA ALA A 94 -11.99 -1.84 -0.86
C ALA A 94 -11.02 -0.69 -0.56
N TRP A 95 -9.72 -0.97 -0.66
CA TRP A 95 -8.63 -0.08 -0.28
C TRP A 95 -7.52 -0.12 -1.33
N ASN A 96 -6.89 1.03 -1.60
CA ASN A 96 -5.88 1.19 -2.65
C ASN A 96 -4.48 1.51 -2.08
N PRO A 97 -3.68 0.51 -1.69
CA PRO A 97 -2.32 0.74 -1.17
C PRO A 97 -1.35 1.25 -2.25
N LEU A 98 -1.56 0.90 -3.53
CA LEU A 98 -0.74 1.38 -4.64
C LEU A 98 -0.90 2.89 -4.81
N GLY A 99 -2.15 3.35 -4.89
CA GLY A 99 -2.47 4.77 -4.94
C GLY A 99 -2.00 5.50 -3.70
N LYS A 100 -2.07 4.91 -2.50
CA LYS A 100 -1.60 5.57 -1.27
C LYS A 100 -0.11 5.90 -1.32
N VAL A 101 0.72 4.98 -1.82
CA VAL A 101 2.16 5.24 -2.01
C VAL A 101 2.42 6.30 -3.08
N VAL A 102 1.68 6.26 -4.20
CA VAL A 102 1.78 7.28 -5.25
C VAL A 102 1.40 8.65 -4.70
N ASN A 103 0.30 8.75 -3.97
CA ASN A 103 -0.13 9.99 -3.33
C ASN A 103 0.94 10.51 -2.36
N ARG A 104 1.58 9.65 -1.55
CA ARG A 104 2.68 10.09 -0.67
C ARG A 104 3.84 10.71 -1.44
N PHE A 105 4.23 10.09 -2.55
CA PHE A 105 5.27 10.63 -3.41
C PHE A 105 4.88 12.01 -3.98
N GLU A 106 3.64 12.15 -4.44
CA GLU A 106 3.16 13.34 -5.16
C GLU A 106 2.77 14.50 -4.21
N THR A 107 2.07 14.20 -3.12
CA THR A 107 1.45 15.21 -2.24
C THR A 107 2.17 15.34 -0.89
N GLY A 108 2.84 14.29 -0.41
CA GLY A 108 3.73 14.34 0.74
C GLY A 108 3.27 13.55 1.98
N PRO A 109 3.78 13.90 3.17
CA PRO A 109 3.82 12.99 4.33
C PRO A 109 2.45 12.68 4.95
N GLU A 110 1.42 13.49 4.70
CA GLU A 110 0.03 13.23 5.15
C GLU A 110 -0.54 11.93 4.57
N GLU A 111 0.01 11.46 3.45
CA GLU A 111 -0.38 10.21 2.80
C GLU A 111 0.35 8.99 3.36
N SER A 112 0.75 9.02 4.63
CA SER A 112 1.43 7.90 5.31
C SER A 112 0.71 6.57 5.13
N VAL A 113 1.45 5.56 4.64
CA VAL A 113 0.96 4.19 4.55
C VAL A 113 0.91 3.52 5.90
N GLN A 114 1.74 3.95 6.87
CA GLN A 114 1.60 3.49 8.24
C GLN A 114 0.26 3.96 8.83
N ARG A 115 -0.06 5.25 8.71
CA ARG A 115 -1.34 5.80 9.20
C ARG A 115 -2.52 5.18 8.48
N PHE A 116 -2.38 4.95 7.17
CA PHE A 116 -3.35 4.21 6.36
C PHE A 116 -3.68 2.83 6.95
N TYR A 117 -2.67 2.03 7.32
CA TYR A 117 -2.86 0.72 7.94
C TYR A 117 -3.66 0.81 9.26
N LEU A 118 -3.34 1.79 10.10
CA LEU A 118 -4.04 1.98 11.39
C LEU A 118 -5.53 2.29 11.19
N MET A 119 -5.89 3.01 10.13
CA MET A 119 -7.28 3.35 9.82
C MET A 119 -8.12 2.17 9.32
N LEU A 120 -7.50 1.07 8.87
CA LEU A 120 -8.23 -0.10 8.36
C LEU A 120 -9.15 -0.73 9.43
N HIS A 121 -8.74 -0.63 10.70
CA HIS A 121 -9.44 -1.22 11.85
C HIS A 121 -10.48 -0.26 12.46
N GLY A 122 -10.55 1.00 12.00
CA GLY A 122 -11.30 2.08 12.64
C GLY A 122 -12.80 2.17 12.33
N ARG A 123 -13.39 1.20 11.62
CA ARG A 123 -14.85 1.12 11.46
C ARG A 123 -15.32 -0.33 11.60
N ALA A 124 -15.56 -0.74 12.85
CA ALA A 124 -16.43 -1.87 13.10
C ALA A 124 -17.77 -1.61 12.39
N ARG A 125 -18.30 -2.59 11.66
CA ARG A 125 -19.66 -2.54 11.15
C ARG A 125 -20.58 -2.38 12.37
N THR A 126 -21.31 -1.27 12.46
CA THR A 126 -22.54 -1.28 13.26
C THR A 126 -23.43 -2.35 12.64
N PRO A 127 -23.77 -3.45 13.33
CA PRO A 127 -24.76 -4.36 12.81
C PRO A 127 -26.05 -3.55 12.70
N VAL A 128 -26.59 -3.44 11.49
CA VAL A 128 -27.99 -3.02 11.33
C VAL A 128 -28.80 -4.15 11.97
N ARG A 129 -29.25 -3.94 13.20
CA ARG A 129 -30.29 -4.78 13.80
C ARG A 129 -31.56 -4.47 13.04
N CYS A 130 -31.97 -5.36 12.15
CA CYS A 130 -33.37 -5.41 11.73
C CYS A 130 -34.18 -5.80 12.98
N LEU A 131 -35.07 -4.90 13.39
CA LEU A 131 -36.19 -5.19 14.30
C LEU A 131 -37.36 -5.75 13.48
#